data_AF-A0AAW1UPZ9-F1
#
_entry.id   AF-A0AAW1UPZ9-F1
#
_cell.length_a   1.000
_cell.length_b   1.000
_cell.length_c   1.000
_cell.angle_alpha   90.00
_cell.angle_beta   90.00
_cell.angle_gamma   90.00
#
_symmetry.space_group_name_H-M   'P 1'
#
loop_
_entity.id
_entity.type
_entity.pdbx_description
1 polymer ?
#
loop_
_entity_poly.entity_id
_entity_poly.type
_entity_poly.pdbx_seq_one_letter_code
_entity_poly.pdbx_strand_id
1 'polypeptide(L)'
;MGSSNSKKPEITIKSIRMSTEDIRSSLRRKRPPLSKEDLHQTLISNSKQLETLRPKQSKKKQLEINQLQKLVSDVSEELLEYNDEHLDKSTDESHSFIHIEPDQLKKQKKNLKCIKTPTPKLKSSNYLDDIERELSRVKSDVSVGIKNEDNKFILLQKKKIEMLSTDLEMLNIQKRRQFTIRSNNWKRTFTDITKRL
;
A
#
# COMPACT_ATOMS: atom_id res chain seq x y z
N MET A 1 -0.60 44.65 -9.05
CA MET A 1 -1.51 43.86 -8.20
C MET A 1 -0.68 42.84 -7.43
N GLY A 2 -0.62 42.99 -6.11
CA GLY A 2 0.17 42.14 -5.23
C GLY A 2 -0.65 41.04 -4.57
N SER A 3 0.02 39.96 -4.16
CA SER A 3 -0.10 39.34 -2.84
C SER A 3 0.89 38.19 -2.73
N SER A 4 2.02 38.49 -2.09
CA SER A 4 3.00 37.55 -1.55
C SER A 4 2.36 36.76 -0.40
N ASN A 5 1.93 35.53 -0.67
CA ASN A 5 1.56 34.57 0.37
C ASN A 5 2.82 33.83 0.88
N SER A 6 3.78 34.57 1.43
CA SER A 6 4.84 33.99 2.25
C SER A 6 4.28 33.71 3.64
N LYS A 7 3.57 32.59 3.82
CA LYS A 7 3.21 32.09 5.15
C LYS A 7 4.48 32.05 6.01
N LYS A 8 4.43 32.65 7.21
CA LYS A 8 5.59 32.73 8.10
C LYS A 8 6.16 31.32 8.32
N PRO A 9 7.49 31.14 8.29
CA PRO A 9 8.13 29.82 8.37
C PRO A 9 7.71 29.01 9.61
N GLU A 10 7.37 29.68 10.71
CA GLU A 10 6.86 29.05 11.93
C GLU A 10 5.48 28.41 11.78
N ILE A 11 4.60 29.03 10.96
CA ILE A 11 3.26 28.49 10.66
C ILE A 11 3.43 27.22 9.82
N THR A 12 4.35 27.25 8.86
CA THR A 12 4.66 26.10 8.02
C THR A 12 5.24 24.94 8.83
N ILE A 13 6.20 25.20 9.73
CA ILE A 13 6.76 24.16 10.61
C ILE A 13 5.68 23.52 11.50
N LYS A 14 4.80 24.34 12.10
CA LYS A 14 3.68 23.83 12.91
C LYS A 14 2.72 22.98 12.08
N SER A 15 2.37 23.44 10.87
CA SER A 15 1.49 22.72 9.95
C SER A 15 2.08 21.36 9.55
N ILE A 16 3.37 21.31 9.21
CA ILE A 16 4.06 20.08 8.85
C ILE A 16 4.10 19.12 10.04
N ARG A 17 4.35 19.62 11.26
CA ARG A 17 4.31 18.80 12.48
C ARG A 17 2.94 18.17 12.69
N MET A 18 1.86 18.96 12.64
CA MET A 18 0.50 18.41 12.80
C MET A 18 0.19 17.37 11.72
N SER A 19 0.44 17.70 10.46
CA SER A 19 0.22 16.79 9.33
C SER A 19 0.97 15.46 9.50
N THR A 20 2.24 15.51 9.91
CA THR A 20 3.05 14.29 10.08
C THR A 20 2.56 13.45 11.26
N GLU A 21 2.16 14.08 12.37
CA GLU A 21 1.62 13.38 13.54
C GLU A 21 0.22 12.81 13.30
N ASP A 22 -0.60 13.48 12.49
CA ASP A 22 -1.91 12.98 12.06
C ASP A 22 -1.74 11.70 11.23
N ILE A 23 -0.82 11.71 10.25
CA ILE A 23 -0.49 10.53 9.43
C ILE A 23 -0.01 9.40 10.35
N ARG A 24 0.93 9.68 11.26
CA ARG A 24 1.44 8.69 12.21
C ARG A 24 0.33 8.10 13.09
N SER A 25 -0.55 8.95 13.60
CA SER A 25 -1.69 8.54 14.42
C SER A 25 -2.65 7.66 13.63
N SER A 26 -2.92 8.00 12.38
CA SER A 26 -3.76 7.22 11.47
C SER A 26 -3.16 5.85 11.14
N LEU A 27 -1.84 5.77 10.95
CA LEU A 27 -1.14 4.50 10.76
C LEU A 27 -1.25 3.60 11.99
N ARG A 28 -1.00 4.15 13.18
CA ARG A 28 -1.16 3.41 14.45
C ARG A 28 -2.58 2.93 14.69
N ARG A 29 -3.58 3.72 14.30
CA ARG A 29 -5.00 3.37 14.41
C ARG A 29 -5.48 2.44 13.28
N LYS A 30 -4.63 2.10 12.30
CA LYS A 30 -4.98 1.31 11.11
C LYS A 30 -6.21 1.84 10.37
N ARG A 31 -6.42 3.16 10.44
CA ARG A 31 -7.52 3.89 9.78
C ARG A 31 -6.92 5.10 9.06
N PRO A 32 -6.16 4.87 7.97
CA PRO A 32 -5.69 5.97 7.15
C PRO A 32 -6.89 6.67 6.48
N PRO A 33 -7.02 8.01 6.60
CA PRO A 33 -8.11 8.76 5.97
C PRO A 33 -7.93 8.93 4.45
N LEU A 34 -6.74 8.62 3.93
CA LEU A 34 -6.29 8.80 2.55
C LEU A 34 -5.55 7.55 2.07
N SER A 35 -5.40 7.40 0.76
CA SER A 35 -4.67 6.26 0.19
C SER A 35 -3.19 6.26 0.61
N LYS A 36 -2.55 5.08 0.65
CA LYS A 36 -1.12 4.93 0.98
C LYS A 36 -0.23 5.82 0.09
N GLU A 37 -0.58 5.95 -1.20
CA GLU A 37 0.12 6.80 -2.16
C GLU A 37 -0.01 8.28 -1.81
N ASP A 38 -1.22 8.76 -1.47
CA ASP A 38 -1.45 10.15 -1.09
C ASP A 38 -0.70 10.54 0.21
N LEU A 39 -0.66 9.61 1.17
CA LEU A 39 0.12 9.77 2.41
C LEU A 39 1.62 9.89 2.10
N HIS A 40 2.13 9.06 1.19
CA HIS A 40 3.53 9.09 0.76
C HIS A 40 3.88 10.41 0.06
N GLN A 41 3.03 10.88 -0.87
CA GLN A 41 3.21 12.18 -1.53
C GLN A 41 3.19 13.35 -0.52
N THR A 42 2.34 13.26 0.50
CA THR A 42 2.27 14.27 1.57
C THR A 42 3.56 14.31 2.39
N LEU A 43 4.11 13.15 2.77
CA LEU A 43 5.38 13.07 3.50
C LEU A 43 6.57 13.56 2.67
N ILE A 44 6.60 13.27 1.36
CA ILE A 44 7.62 13.81 0.44
C ILE A 44 7.52 15.34 0.37
N SER A 45 6.31 15.89 0.23
CA SER A 45 6.07 17.33 0.18
C SER A 45 6.53 18.01 1.48
N ASN A 46 6.18 17.43 2.64
CA ASN A 46 6.62 17.89 3.95
C ASN A 46 8.15 17.89 4.08
N SER A 47 8.81 16.82 3.64
CA SER A 47 10.28 16.71 3.65
C SER A 47 10.94 17.81 2.80
N LYS A 48 10.47 18.02 1.57
CA LYS A 48 10.98 19.08 0.67
C LYS A 48 10.77 20.47 1.28
N GLN A 49 9.62 20.73 1.88
CA GLN A 49 9.35 22.02 2.53
C GLN A 49 10.31 22.26 3.70
N LEU A 50 10.59 21.24 4.53
CA LEU A 50 11.56 21.36 5.63
C LEU A 50 12.98 21.64 5.13
N GLU A 51 13.39 21.01 4.03
CA GLU A 51 14.71 21.23 3.41
C GLU A 51 14.86 22.67 2.92
N THR A 52 13.82 23.25 2.31
CA THR A 52 13.85 24.66 1.88
C THR A 52 13.87 25.66 3.04
N LEU A 53 13.33 25.28 4.19
CA LEU A 53 13.26 26.13 5.40
C LEU A 53 14.55 26.07 6.22
N ARG A 54 15.28 24.95 6.19
CA ARG A 54 16.51 24.71 6.97
C ARG A 54 17.58 25.82 6.85
N PRO A 55 18.00 26.28 5.65
CA PRO A 55 19.07 27.27 5.53
C PRO A 55 18.68 28.69 5.99
N LYS A 56 17.38 28.99 6.16
CA LYS A 56 16.86 30.35 6.42
C LYS A 56 16.54 30.62 7.90
N GLN A 57 16.93 29.73 8.81
CA GLN A 57 16.47 29.73 10.20
C GLN A 57 17.62 29.78 11.21
N SER A 58 17.33 30.27 12.43
CA SER A 58 18.28 30.29 13.55
C SER A 58 18.68 28.87 13.99
N LYS A 59 19.83 28.71 14.66
CA LYS A 59 20.34 27.39 15.13
C LYS A 59 19.30 26.59 15.92
N LYS A 60 18.52 27.23 16.80
CA LYS A 60 17.44 26.59 17.57
C LYS A 60 16.32 26.06 16.67
N LYS A 61 15.96 26.82 15.63
CA LYS A 61 14.93 26.43 14.65
C LYS A 61 15.43 25.38 13.66
N GLN A 62 16.71 25.39 13.31
CA GLN A 62 17.33 24.31 12.54
C GLN A 62 17.28 22.98 13.29
N LEU A 63 17.48 22.99 14.61
CA LEU A 63 17.37 21.79 15.43
C LEU A 63 15.92 21.25 15.46
N GLU A 64 14.93 22.14 15.56
CA GLU A 64 13.50 21.79 15.44
C GLU A 64 13.17 21.20 14.06
N ILE A 65 13.71 21.78 12.98
CA ILE A 65 13.55 21.27 11.61
C ILE A 65 14.19 19.88 11.46
N ASN A 66 15.40 19.67 11.99
CA ASN A 66 16.08 18.37 11.91
C ASN A 66 15.30 17.28 12.67
N GLN A 67 14.76 17.60 13.86
CA GLN A 67 13.90 16.68 14.61
C GLN A 67 12.64 16.33 13.82
N LEU A 68 12.05 17.32 13.15
CA LEU A 68 10.86 17.12 12.34
C LEU A 68 11.17 16.35 11.04
N GLN A 69 12.33 16.56 10.41
CA GLN A 69 12.79 15.75 9.28
C GLN A 69 12.98 14.30 9.68
N LYS A 70 13.53 14.04 10.86
CA LYS A 70 13.63 12.69 11.41
C LYS A 70 12.24 12.08 11.60
N LEU A 71 11.30 12.80 12.21
CA LEU A 71 9.93 12.32 12.37
C LEU A 71 9.27 11.98 11.02
N VAL A 72 9.43 12.82 10.00
CA VAL A 72 8.90 12.55 8.65
C VAL A 72 9.54 11.29 8.05
N SER A 73 10.84 11.07 8.26
CA SER A 73 11.53 9.85 7.82
C SER A 73 11.00 8.62 8.54
N ASP A 74 10.93 8.66 9.87
CA ASP A 74 10.42 7.57 10.70
C ASP A 74 8.99 7.19 10.28
N VAL A 75 8.11 8.18 10.06
CA VAL A 75 6.72 7.95 9.61
C VAL A 75 6.68 7.43 8.17
N SER A 76 7.62 7.82 7.30
CA SER A 76 7.71 7.29 5.95
C SER A 76 8.13 5.81 5.95
N GLU A 77 9.05 5.43 6.83
CA GLU A 77 9.44 4.02 7.05
C GLU A 77 8.26 3.23 7.65
N GLU A 78 7.58 3.75 8.68
CA GLU A 78 6.37 3.16 9.26
C GLU A 78 5.29 2.94 8.17
N LEU A 79 5.14 3.88 7.22
CA LEU A 79 4.20 3.77 6.09
C LEU A 79 4.61 2.70 5.08
N LEU A 80 5.90 2.52 4.82
CA LEU A 80 6.40 1.48 3.92
C LEU A 80 6.16 0.08 4.51
N GLU A 81 6.42 -0.07 5.81
CA GLU A 81 6.18 -1.29 6.59
C GLU A 81 4.69 -1.53 6.88
N TYR A 82 3.84 -0.51 6.71
CA TYR A 82 2.40 -0.64 6.82
C TYR A 82 1.87 -1.62 5.76
N ASN A 83 1.63 -2.86 6.19
CA ASN A 83 0.91 -3.88 5.45
C ASN A 83 -0.59 -3.63 5.58
N ASP A 84 -1.30 -3.63 4.46
CA ASP A 84 -2.77 -3.53 4.38
C ASP A 84 -3.52 -4.76 4.93
N GLU A 85 -2.87 -5.59 5.76
CA GLU A 85 -3.41 -6.82 6.34
C GLU A 85 -4.60 -6.62 7.29
N HIS A 86 -5.08 -5.38 7.47
CA HIS A 86 -6.24 -5.07 8.30
C HIS A 86 -7.42 -4.41 7.57
N LEU A 87 -7.39 -4.35 6.24
CA LEU A 87 -8.52 -3.85 5.44
C LEU A 87 -9.63 -4.88 5.17
N ASP A 88 -9.73 -5.95 5.97
CA ASP A 88 -10.82 -6.95 5.82
C ASP A 88 -11.71 -7.12 7.06
N LYS A 89 -11.77 -6.11 7.94
CA LYS A 89 -12.78 -6.05 9.02
C LYS A 89 -13.17 -4.61 9.40
N SER A 90 -13.67 -3.80 8.47
CA SER A 90 -14.45 -2.60 8.87
C SER A 90 -15.44 -2.08 7.83
N THR A 91 -16.05 -2.96 7.04
CA THR A 91 -17.31 -2.64 6.35
C THR A 91 -18.44 -3.47 6.94
N ASP A 92 -18.81 -3.15 8.19
CA ASP A 92 -20.18 -3.41 8.67
C ASP A 92 -20.60 -2.46 9.80
N GLU A 93 -20.18 -1.20 9.75
CA GLU A 93 -20.81 -0.13 10.55
C GLU A 93 -21.24 1.00 9.62
N SER A 94 -22.20 0.68 8.75
CA SER A 94 -23.13 1.70 8.25
C SER A 94 -24.11 2.01 9.37
N HIS A 95 -24.24 3.28 9.71
CA HIS A 95 -25.17 3.78 10.71
C HIS A 95 -26.61 3.28 10.49
N SER A 96 -27.13 2.50 11.43
CA SER A 96 -28.57 2.51 11.72
C SER A 96 -28.75 2.54 13.23
N PHE A 97 -29.18 3.70 13.76
CA PHE A 97 -29.86 3.73 15.05
C PHE A 97 -31.16 2.95 14.89
N ILE A 98 -31.22 1.74 15.45
CA ILE A 98 -32.47 1.13 15.90
C ILE A 98 -32.21 0.67 17.33
N HIS A 99 -32.82 1.35 18.29
CA HIS A 99 -32.84 0.91 19.68
C HIS A 99 -33.77 -0.31 19.76
N ILE A 100 -33.21 -1.50 19.99
CA ILE A 100 -33.97 -2.71 20.25
C ILE A 100 -33.55 -3.20 21.64
N GLU A 101 -34.51 -3.24 22.57
CA GLU A 101 -34.31 -3.70 23.94
C GLU A 101 -33.70 -5.11 24.00
N PRO A 102 -32.83 -5.40 25.00
CA PRO A 102 -32.17 -6.69 25.09
C PRO A 102 -33.04 -7.71 25.84
N ASP A 103 -34.04 -8.32 25.18
CA ASP A 103 -34.69 -9.47 25.82
C ASP A 103 -35.25 -10.59 24.92
N GLN A 104 -34.76 -10.76 23.68
CA GLN A 104 -35.22 -11.87 22.81
C GLN A 104 -34.09 -12.58 22.06
N LEU A 105 -33.00 -12.92 22.75
CA LEU A 105 -32.04 -13.92 22.28
C LEU A 105 -32.50 -15.33 22.68
N LYS A 106 -33.51 -15.87 21.99
CA LYS A 106 -33.82 -17.30 22.02
C LYS A 106 -33.81 -17.91 20.62
N LYS A 107 -32.76 -18.72 20.41
CA LYS A 107 -32.69 -19.93 19.58
C LYS A 107 -32.95 -19.76 18.07
N GLN A 108 -31.91 -19.97 17.25
CA GLN A 108 -31.87 -21.05 16.24
C GLN A 108 -30.41 -21.34 15.85
N LYS A 109 -29.85 -22.46 16.33
CA LYS A 109 -28.65 -23.07 15.74
C LYS A 109 -29.07 -23.72 14.41
N LYS A 110 -28.65 -23.19 13.27
CA LYS A 110 -28.65 -23.91 12.00
C LYS A 110 -27.20 -24.14 11.57
N ASN A 111 -26.82 -25.41 11.52
CA ASN A 111 -25.52 -25.89 11.08
C ASN A 111 -25.33 -25.61 9.57
N LEU A 112 -24.59 -24.57 9.21
CA LEU A 112 -24.08 -24.40 7.84
C LEU A 112 -22.80 -25.23 7.71
N LYS A 113 -22.90 -26.38 7.03
CA LYS A 113 -21.74 -27.19 6.66
C LYS A 113 -20.86 -26.39 5.69
N CYS A 114 -19.63 -26.12 6.10
CA CYS A 114 -18.57 -25.56 5.27
C CYS A 114 -18.26 -26.52 4.11
N ILE A 115 -18.70 -26.18 2.90
CA ILE A 115 -18.26 -26.85 1.68
C ILE A 115 -16.87 -26.30 1.38
N LYS A 116 -15.83 -27.08 1.72
CA LYS A 116 -14.46 -26.81 1.27
C LYS A 116 -14.44 -27.02 -0.25
N THR A 117 -14.39 -25.94 -1.01
CA THR A 117 -14.02 -26.03 -2.42
C THR A 117 -12.52 -26.33 -2.50
N PRO A 118 -12.10 -27.40 -3.21
CA PRO A 118 -10.69 -27.72 -3.34
C PRO A 118 -10.03 -26.69 -4.24
N THR A 119 -9.08 -25.94 -3.71
CA THR A 119 -8.17 -25.10 -4.49
C THR A 119 -7.35 -26.04 -5.39
N PRO A 120 -7.39 -25.90 -6.73
CA PRO A 120 -6.61 -26.77 -7.60
C PRO A 120 -5.13 -26.48 -7.37
N LYS A 121 -4.40 -27.48 -6.87
CA LYS A 121 -2.93 -27.46 -6.84
C LYS A 121 -2.44 -27.61 -8.27
N LEU A 122 -2.18 -26.50 -8.95
CA LEU A 122 -1.55 -26.49 -10.27
C LEU A 122 -0.09 -26.95 -10.12
N LYS A 123 0.19 -28.16 -10.61
CA LYS A 123 1.53 -28.68 -10.85
C LYS A 123 1.90 -28.35 -12.29
N SER A 124 2.82 -27.42 -12.55
CA SER A 124 3.44 -27.27 -13.88
C SER A 124 4.58 -26.24 -13.87
N SER A 125 5.61 -26.49 -14.68
CA SER A 125 6.84 -25.70 -14.80
C SER A 125 6.68 -24.38 -15.56
N ASN A 126 5.48 -24.04 -16.06
CA ASN A 126 5.21 -22.86 -16.90
C ASN A 126 4.17 -21.92 -16.28
N TYR A 127 4.35 -21.58 -15.01
CA TYR A 127 3.45 -20.71 -14.24
C TYR A 127 3.18 -19.33 -14.90
N LEU A 128 4.13 -18.80 -15.69
CA LEU A 128 3.95 -17.58 -16.47
C LEU A 128 2.94 -17.73 -17.61
N ASP A 129 3.09 -18.78 -18.41
CA ASP A 129 2.19 -19.04 -19.55
C ASP A 129 0.77 -19.33 -19.07
N ASP A 130 0.63 -19.95 -17.90
CA ASP A 130 -0.65 -20.23 -17.26
C ASP A 130 -1.36 -18.93 -16.82
N ILE A 131 -0.62 -17.97 -16.26
CA ILE A 131 -1.16 -16.66 -15.87
C ILE A 131 -1.54 -15.82 -17.11
N GLU A 132 -0.71 -15.80 -18.15
CA GLU A 132 -0.99 -15.06 -19.38
C GLU A 132 -2.23 -15.60 -20.12
N ARG A 133 -2.39 -16.93 -20.13
CA ARG A 133 -3.57 -17.60 -20.68
C ARG A 133 -4.83 -17.26 -19.87
N GLU A 134 -4.76 -17.30 -18.54
CA GLU A 134 -5.90 -16.98 -17.68
C GLU A 134 -6.27 -15.49 -17.78
N LEU A 135 -5.31 -14.57 -17.89
CA LEU A 135 -5.58 -13.15 -18.14
C LEU A 135 -6.32 -12.91 -19.46
N SER A 136 -5.91 -13.61 -20.52
CA SER A 136 -6.55 -13.52 -21.83
C SER A 136 -8.01 -14.00 -21.76
N ARG A 137 -8.26 -15.10 -21.03
CA ARG A 137 -9.59 -15.63 -20.78
C ARG A 137 -10.46 -14.66 -19.97
N VAL A 138 -9.95 -14.14 -18.85
CA VAL A 138 -10.71 -13.25 -17.96
C VAL A 138 -11.06 -11.92 -18.65
N LYS A 139 -10.20 -11.40 -19.54
CA LYS A 139 -10.52 -10.24 -20.39
C LYS A 139 -11.68 -10.52 -21.35
N SER A 140 -11.75 -11.75 -21.89
CA SER A 140 -12.88 -12.20 -22.70
C SER A 140 -14.16 -12.27 -21.85
N ASP A 141 -14.08 -12.82 -20.63
CA ASP A 141 -15.21 -12.91 -19.70
C ASP A 141 -15.73 -11.52 -19.30
N VAL A 142 -14.86 -10.52 -19.08
CA VAL A 142 -15.29 -9.12 -18.87
C VAL A 142 -16.09 -8.60 -20.07
N SER A 143 -15.65 -8.92 -21.29
CA SER A 143 -16.34 -8.48 -22.52
C SER A 143 -17.73 -9.13 -22.64
N VAL A 144 -17.88 -10.38 -22.20
CA VAL A 144 -19.18 -11.07 -22.11
C VAL A 144 -20.05 -10.45 -21.01
N GLY A 145 -19.46 -10.14 -19.85
CA GLY A 145 -20.15 -9.47 -18.76
C GLY A 145 -20.72 -8.11 -19.16
N ILE A 146 -19.96 -7.32 -19.93
CA ILE A 146 -20.41 -6.02 -20.46
C ILE A 146 -21.60 -6.20 -21.41
N LYS A 147 -21.54 -7.19 -22.31
CA LYS A 147 -22.66 -7.48 -23.24
C LYS A 147 -23.93 -7.92 -22.51
N ASN A 148 -23.78 -8.53 -21.34
CA ASN A 148 -24.89 -9.04 -20.52
C ASN A 148 -25.30 -8.06 -19.40
N GLU A 149 -24.70 -6.87 -19.33
CA GLU A 149 -24.92 -5.85 -18.28
C GLU A 149 -24.77 -6.37 -16.82
N ASP A 150 -24.03 -7.47 -16.62
CA ASP A 150 -23.83 -8.09 -15.31
C ASP A 150 -22.69 -7.41 -14.54
N ASN A 151 -23.02 -6.31 -13.88
CA ASN A 151 -22.07 -5.50 -13.11
C ASN A 151 -21.36 -6.27 -11.99
N LYS A 152 -22.02 -7.28 -11.39
CA LYS A 152 -21.40 -8.09 -10.32
C LYS A 152 -20.36 -9.05 -10.91
N PHE A 153 -20.69 -9.68 -12.04
CA PHE A 153 -19.76 -10.53 -12.77
C PHE A 153 -18.57 -9.74 -13.31
N ILE A 154 -18.81 -8.56 -13.90
CA ILE A 154 -17.74 -7.66 -14.38
C ILE A 154 -16.79 -7.28 -13.23
N LEU A 155 -17.33 -6.91 -12.07
CA LEU A 155 -16.52 -6.55 -10.90
C LEU A 155 -15.64 -7.71 -10.43
N LEU A 156 -16.20 -8.93 -10.39
CA LEU A 156 -15.48 -10.13 -10.01
C LEU A 156 -14.35 -10.47 -10.98
N GLN A 157 -14.59 -10.36 -12.29
CA GLN A 157 -13.56 -10.58 -13.29
C GLN A 157 -12.48 -9.49 -13.28
N LYS A 158 -12.84 -8.22 -13.05
CA LYS A 158 -11.85 -7.13 -12.87
C LYS A 158 -10.91 -7.40 -11.69
N LYS A 159 -11.46 -7.83 -10.55
CA LYS A 159 -10.65 -8.21 -9.37
C LYS A 159 -9.71 -9.39 -9.67
N LYS A 160 -10.17 -10.33 -10.51
CA LYS A 160 -9.34 -11.45 -10.96
C LYS A 160 -8.21 -11.01 -11.90
N ILE A 161 -8.43 -10.02 -12.77
CA ILE A 161 -7.37 -9.41 -13.60
C ILE A 161 -6.31 -8.73 -12.74
N GLU A 162 -6.74 -7.99 -11.72
CA GLU A 162 -5.83 -7.30 -10.80
C GLU A 162 -4.91 -8.30 -10.09
N MET A 163 -5.48 -9.36 -9.52
CA MET A 163 -4.73 -10.43 -8.87
C MET A 163 -3.68 -11.09 -9.79
N LEU A 164 -4.09 -11.49 -11.00
CA LEU A 164 -3.20 -12.12 -11.97
C LEU A 164 -2.10 -11.16 -12.46
N SER A 165 -2.38 -9.86 -12.51
CA SER A 165 -1.40 -8.84 -12.89
C SER A 165 -0.35 -8.64 -11.79
N THR A 166 -0.78 -8.64 -10.52
CA THR A 166 0.13 -8.61 -9.36
C THR A 166 1.03 -9.85 -9.33
N ASP A 167 0.48 -11.03 -9.62
CA ASP A 167 1.26 -12.27 -9.69
C ASP A 167 2.34 -12.20 -10.78
N LEU A 168 2.02 -11.64 -11.96
CA LEU A 168 3.03 -11.41 -13.02
C LEU A 168 4.14 -10.46 -12.58
N GLU A 169 3.77 -9.36 -11.91
CA GLU A 169 4.74 -8.38 -11.44
C GLU A 169 5.69 -8.99 -10.40
N MET A 170 5.16 -9.77 -9.46
CA MET A 170 5.98 -10.49 -8.47
C MET A 170 6.95 -11.47 -9.12
N LEU A 171 6.52 -12.23 -10.13
CA LEU A 171 7.40 -13.13 -10.88
C LEU A 171 8.51 -12.36 -11.61
N ASN A 172 8.20 -11.18 -12.15
CA ASN A 172 9.18 -10.34 -12.83
C ASN A 172 10.22 -9.78 -11.83
N ILE A 173 9.78 -9.35 -10.64
CA ILE A 173 10.66 -8.93 -9.54
C ILE A 173 11.57 -10.08 -9.11
N GLN A 174 11.03 -11.29 -8.96
CA GLN A 174 11.81 -12.49 -8.61
C GLN A 174 12.88 -12.80 -9.66
N LYS A 175 12.54 -12.75 -10.96
CA LYS A 175 13.52 -12.93 -12.06
C LYS A 175 14.63 -11.87 -12.01
N ARG A 176 14.28 -10.60 -11.80
CA ARG A 176 15.27 -9.50 -11.68
C ARG A 176 16.18 -9.69 -10.46
N ARG A 177 15.63 -10.08 -9.31
CA ARG A 177 16.42 -10.36 -8.10
C ARG A 177 17.39 -11.53 -8.29
N GLN A 178 16.97 -12.60 -8.95
CA GLN A 178 17.86 -13.72 -9.29
C GLN A 178 19.03 -13.29 -10.19
N PHE A 179 18.77 -12.39 -11.15
CA PHE A 179 19.81 -11.84 -12.02
C PHE A 179 20.83 -10.99 -11.24
N THR A 180 20.36 -10.14 -10.32
CA THR A 180 21.23 -9.31 -9.46
C THR A 180 22.07 -10.13 -8.50
N ILE A 181 21.52 -11.21 -7.94
CA ILE A 181 22.29 -12.13 -7.07
C ILE A 181 23.39 -12.83 -7.88
N ARG A 182 23.07 -13.29 -9.10
CA ARG A 182 24.06 -13.89 -10.00
C ARG A 182 25.17 -12.92 -10.41
N SER A 183 24.84 -11.66 -10.71
CA SER A 183 25.83 -10.65 -11.10
C SER A 183 26.74 -10.22 -9.94
N ASN A 184 26.22 -10.17 -8.71
CA ASN A 184 27.03 -9.87 -7.52
C ASN A 184 27.97 -11.03 -7.15
N ASN A 185 27.53 -12.28 -7.30
CA ASN A 185 28.41 -13.44 -7.12
C ASN A 185 29.52 -13.51 -8.18
N TRP A 186 29.22 -13.14 -9.43
CA TRP A 186 30.23 -13.03 -10.48
C TRP A 186 31.28 -11.95 -10.16
N LYS A 187 30.85 -10.77 -9.69
CA LYS A 187 31.78 -9.69 -9.30
C LYS A 187 32.69 -10.09 -8.15
N ARG A 188 32.16 -10.77 -7.13
CA ARG A 188 32.96 -11.28 -5.99
C ARG A 188 33.99 -12.32 -6.43
N THR A 189 33.57 -13.32 -7.20
CA THR A 189 34.49 -14.34 -7.71
C THR A 189 35.58 -13.74 -8.60
N PHE A 190 35.25 -12.76 -9.45
CA PHE A 190 36.23 -12.07 -10.28
C PHE A 190 37.23 -11.21 -9.48
N THR A 191 36.77 -10.55 -8.42
CA THR A 191 37.65 -9.75 -7.55
C THR A 191 38.54 -10.60 -6.65
N ASP A 192 38.10 -11.78 -6.25
CA ASP A 192 38.92 -12.70 -5.46
C ASP A 192 40.01 -13.38 -6.30
N ILE A 193 39.77 -13.62 -7.60
CA ILE A 193 40.77 -14.17 -8.52
C ILE A 193 41.86 -13.14 -8.82
N THR A 194 41.50 -11.89 -9.09
CA THR A 194 42.45 -10.83 -9.45
C THR A 194 43.34 -10.38 -8.29
N LYS A 195 42.95 -10.61 -7.03
CA LYS A 195 43.78 -10.35 -5.85
C LYS A 195 44.83 -11.43 -5.56
N ARG A 196 44.73 -12.59 -6.20
CA ARG A 196 45.64 -13.75 -6.00
C ARG A 196 46.69 -13.89 -7.10
N LEU A 197 46.64 -13.04 -8.12
CA LEU A 197 47.62 -12.92 -9.20
C LEU A 197 48.53 -11.72 -8.92
#